data_AF-A0A9E3BLL4-F1
#
_entry.id   AF-A0A9E3BLL4-F1
#
_cell.length_a   1.000
_cell.length_b   1.000
_cell.length_c   1.000
_cell.angle_alpha   90.00
_cell.angle_beta   90.00
_cell.angle_gamma   90.00
#
_symmetry.space_group_name_H-M   'P 1'
#
loop_
_entity.id
_entity.type
_entity.pdbx_description
1 polymer ?
#
loop_
_entity_poly.entity_id
_entity_poly.type
_entity_poly.pdbx_seq_one_letter_code
_entity_poly.pdbx_strand_id
1 'polypeptide(L)'
;KASRSNPDARAFLRNLAAATDEQHPDAQGRITLSADHRRYAKLSKDCVVIGSVDYLEIWDAQAWQEYQQTHEENFSAASDEALGDII
;
A
#
# COMPACT_ATOMS: atom_id res chain seq x y z
N LYS A 1 -6.44 -19.72 7.23
CA LYS A 1 -7.49 -19.29 6.26
C LYS A 1 -8.57 -18.54 7.03
N ALA A 2 -8.78 -17.25 6.74
CA ALA A 2 -9.81 -16.47 7.43
C ALA A 2 -11.19 -17.11 7.21
N SER A 3 -11.88 -17.46 8.29
CA SER A 3 -13.18 -18.11 8.19
C SER A 3 -14.20 -17.14 7.59
N ARG A 4 -14.93 -17.58 6.55
CA ARG A 4 -16.07 -16.84 5.98
C ARG A 4 -17.18 -16.59 7.01
N SER A 5 -17.15 -17.24 8.18
CA SER A 5 -18.09 -17.02 9.28
C SER A 5 -17.81 -15.74 10.08
N ASN A 6 -16.59 -15.18 10.06
CA ASN A 6 -16.27 -13.95 10.79
C ASN A 6 -16.85 -12.71 10.04
N PRO A 7 -17.75 -11.93 10.66
CA PRO A 7 -18.33 -10.73 10.05
C PRO A 7 -17.31 -9.65 9.68
N ASP A 8 -16.30 -9.42 10.51
CA ASP A 8 -15.28 -8.39 10.28
C ASP A 8 -14.37 -8.78 9.11
N ALA A 9 -13.97 -10.05 9.05
CA ALA A 9 -13.19 -10.57 7.93
C ALA A 9 -13.95 -10.44 6.59
N ARG A 10 -15.27 -10.67 6.58
CA ARG A 10 -16.09 -10.45 5.37
C ARG A 10 -16.18 -8.97 5.00
N ALA A 11 -16.35 -8.08 5.98
CA ALA A 11 -16.43 -6.65 5.74
C ALA A 11 -15.11 -6.12 5.15
N PHE A 12 -13.98 -6.54 5.71
CA PHE A 12 -12.65 -6.19 5.19
C PHE A 12 -12.47 -6.69 3.75
N LEU A 13 -12.72 -7.98 3.49
CA LEU A 13 -12.58 -8.55 2.14
C LEU A 13 -13.46 -7.86 1.11
N ARG A 14 -14.70 -7.49 1.46
CA ARG A 14 -15.59 -6.75 0.55
C ARG A 14 -15.04 -5.37 0.23
N ASN A 15 -14.55 -4.64 1.23
CA ASN A 15 -13.97 -3.32 0.99
C ASN A 15 -12.69 -3.42 0.16
N LEU A 16 -11.81 -4.38 0.47
CA LEU A 16 -10.58 -4.61 -0.28
C LEU A 16 -10.87 -4.94 -1.75
N ALA A 17 -11.74 -5.92 -1.99
CA ALA A 17 -12.09 -6.34 -3.35
C ALA A 17 -12.85 -5.26 -4.12
N ALA A 18 -13.75 -4.52 -3.47
CA ALA A 18 -14.51 -3.44 -4.10
C ALA A 18 -13.64 -2.20 -4.39
N ALA A 19 -12.55 -2.00 -3.66
CA ALA A 19 -11.62 -0.90 -3.87
C ALA A 19 -10.55 -1.22 -4.91
N THR A 20 -10.53 -2.43 -5.49
CA THR A 20 -9.56 -2.80 -6.53
C THR A 20 -10.00 -2.24 -7.89
N ASP A 21 -9.06 -1.70 -8.65
CA ASP A 21 -9.28 -1.12 -9.99
C ASP A 21 -8.16 -1.58 -10.91
N GLU A 22 -8.55 -2.19 -12.03
CA GLU A 22 -7.60 -2.67 -13.02
C GLU A 22 -7.21 -1.53 -13.95
N GLN A 23 -5.95 -1.10 -13.86
CA GLN A 23 -5.43 0.00 -14.65
C GLN A 23 -4.41 -0.49 -15.68
N HIS A 24 -4.46 0.11 -16.86
CA HIS A 24 -3.50 -0.13 -17.93
C HIS A 24 -2.72 1.17 -18.15
N PRO A 25 -1.37 1.12 -18.15
CA PRO A 25 -0.58 2.30 -18.48
C PRO A 25 -0.93 2.82 -19.88
N ASP A 26 -1.05 4.14 -20.00
CA ASP A 26 -1.24 4.76 -21.31
C ASP A 26 0.04 4.69 -22.17
N ALA A 27 0.00 5.23 -23.39
CA ALA A 27 1.15 5.23 -24.30
C ALA A 27 2.39 5.97 -23.76
N GLN A 28 2.26 6.77 -22.69
CA GLN A 28 3.35 7.45 -22.01
C GLN A 28 3.76 6.74 -20.71
N GLY A 29 3.18 5.57 -20.42
CA GLY A 29 3.45 4.79 -19.21
C GLY A 29 2.76 5.34 -17.95
N ARG A 30 1.73 6.17 -18.07
CA ARG A 30 1.03 6.77 -16.92
C ARG A 30 -0.14 5.90 -16.48
N ILE A 31 -0.30 5.76 -15.17
CA ILE A 31 -1.45 5.09 -14.54
C ILE A 31 -2.37 6.15 -13.95
N THR A 32 -3.68 6.02 -14.20
CA THR A 32 -4.67 6.94 -13.63
C THR A 32 -5.16 6.42 -12.29
N LEU A 33 -5.03 7.24 -11.25
CA LEU A 33 -5.67 6.96 -9.97
C LEU A 33 -7.08 7.55 -9.95
N SER A 34 -8.06 6.76 -9.51
CA SER A 34 -9.43 7.24 -9.31
C SER A 34 -9.47 8.31 -8.19
N ALA A 35 -10.54 9.11 -8.17
CA ALA A 35 -10.73 10.08 -7.09
C ALA A 35 -10.87 9.41 -5.72
N ASP A 36 -11.44 8.20 -5.68
CA ASP A 36 -11.66 7.45 -4.44
C ASP A 36 -10.34 6.89 -3.89
N HIS A 37 -9.43 6.40 -4.75
CA HIS A 37 -8.10 5.98 -4.30
C HIS A 37 -7.27 7.14 -3.77
N ARG A 38 -7.30 8.28 -4.47
CA ARG A 38 -6.63 9.49 -3.97
C ARG A 38 -7.18 9.90 -2.61
N ARG A 39 -8.49 9.84 -2.41
CA ARG A 39 -9.13 10.16 -1.11
C ARG A 39 -8.74 9.15 -0.03
N TYR A 40 -8.75 7.86 -0.35
CA TYR A 40 -8.39 6.79 0.58
C TYR A 40 -6.95 6.94 1.09
N ALA A 41 -5.99 7.09 0.17
CA ALA A 41 -4.57 7.28 0.48
C ALA A 41 -4.23 8.71 0.91
N LYS A 42 -5.22 9.61 1.00
CA LYS A 42 -5.07 11.04 1.32
C LYS A 42 -4.03 11.75 0.44
N LEU A 43 -3.90 11.33 -0.81
CA LEU A 43 -2.92 11.88 -1.74
C LEU A 43 -3.21 13.36 -2.00
N SER A 44 -2.23 14.18 -1.69
CA SER A 44 -2.24 15.63 -1.93
C SER A 44 -1.42 15.95 -3.19
N LYS A 45 -0.64 17.04 -3.16
CA LYS A 45 0.21 17.44 -4.29
C LYS A 45 1.49 16.61 -4.34
N ASP A 46 2.12 16.40 -3.19
CA ASP A 46 3.42 15.74 -3.10
C ASP A 46 3.19 14.27 -2.70
N CYS A 47 3.64 13.37 -3.58
CA CYS A 47 3.46 11.92 -3.42
C CYS A 47 4.81 11.22 -3.59
N VAL A 48 4.94 10.05 -2.98
CA VAL A 48 6.11 9.18 -3.10
C VAL A 48 5.66 7.83 -3.68
N VAL A 49 6.46 7.29 -4.59
CA VAL A 49 6.28 5.93 -5.11
C VAL A 49 7.46 5.10 -4.66
N ILE A 50 7.19 3.95 -4.04
CA ILE A 50 8.21 3.01 -3.57
C ILE A 50 7.96 1.62 -4.15
N GLY A 51 9.03 0.82 -4.23
CA GLY A 51 8.93 -0.60 -4.53
C GLY A 51 8.85 -1.42 -3.25
N SER A 52 7.89 -2.34 -3.20
CA SER A 52 7.73 -3.34 -2.15
C SER A 52 7.83 -4.73 -2.78
N VAL A 53 8.99 -5.04 -3.34
CA VAL A 53 9.37 -6.32 -3.98
C VAL A 53 8.48 -6.71 -5.17
N ASP A 54 7.27 -7.19 -4.93
CA ASP A 54 6.32 -7.70 -5.93
C ASP A 54 5.30 -6.66 -6.40
N TYR A 55 5.18 -5.53 -5.71
CA TYR A 55 4.33 -4.41 -6.10
C TYR A 55 4.96 -3.04 -5.83
N LEU A 56 4.29 -2.01 -6.33
CA LEU A 56 4.61 -0.61 -6.05
C LEU A 56 3.57 -0.06 -5.07
N GLU A 57 4.01 0.79 -4.15
CA GLU A 57 3.12 1.54 -3.27
C GLU A 57 3.18 3.04 -3.59
N ILE A 58 2.04 3.70 -3.42
CA ILE A 58 1.90 5.15 -3.63
C ILE A 58 1.43 5.77 -2.32
N TRP A 59 2.22 6.71 -1.82
CA TRP A 59 2.01 7.34 -0.52
C TRP A 59 1.88 8.85 -0.66
N ASP A 60 1.12 9.47 0.26
CA ASP A 60 1.29 10.90 0.54
C ASP A 60 2.68 11.10 1.17
N ALA A 61 3.38 12.16 0.74
CA ALA A 61 4.78 12.36 1.13
C ALA A 61 4.97 12.56 2.63
N GLN A 62 4.04 13.25 3.30
CA GLN A 62 4.13 13.46 4.74
C GLN A 62 3.86 12.16 5.49
N ALA A 63 2.81 11.42 5.09
CA ALA A 63 2.50 10.13 5.70
C ALA A 63 3.67 9.14 5.58
N TRP A 64 4.35 9.11 4.44
CA TRP A 64 5.56 8.29 4.25
C TRP A 64 6.70 8.72 5.17
N GLN A 65 6.95 10.03 5.29
CA GLN A 65 7.99 10.55 6.18
C GLN A 65 7.73 10.19 7.65
N GLU A 66 6.47 10.32 8.11
CA GLU A 66 6.07 9.92 9.47
C GLU A 66 6.23 8.41 9.68
N TYR A 67 5.84 7.60 8.69
CA TYR A 67 6.03 6.15 8.73
C TYR A 67 7.51 5.78 8.87
N GLN A 68 8.38 6.37 8.05
CA GLN A 68 9.83 6.15 8.09
C GLN A 68 10.42 6.53 9.45
N GLN A 69 10.11 7.72 9.98
CA GLN A 69 10.59 8.14 11.29
C GLN A 69 10.17 7.19 12.42
N THR A 70 8.94 6.67 12.35
CA THR A 70 8.42 5.75 13.36
C THR A 70 9.08 4.36 13.30
N HIS A 71 9.57 3.95 12.12
CA HIS A 71 10.09 2.60 11.88
C HIS A 71 11.61 2.56 11.66
N GLU A 72 12.31 3.70 11.71
CA GLU A 72 13.76 3.81 11.54
C GLU A 72 14.53 2.85 12.47
N GLU A 73 14.15 2.79 13.75
CA GLU A 73 14.77 1.89 14.72
C GLU A 73 14.56 0.41 14.38
N ASN A 74 13.36 0.06 13.90
CA ASN A 74 13.04 -1.31 13.47
C ASN A 74 13.86 -1.70 12.24
N PHE A 75 14.02 -0.78 11.29
CA PHE A 75 14.86 -1.01 10.10
C PHE A 75 16.33 -1.19 10.49
N SER A 76 16.87 -0.34 11.36
CA SER A 76 18.25 -0.46 11.82
C SER A 76 18.51 -1.74 12.62
N ALA A 77 17.49 -2.29 13.29
CA ALA A 77 17.58 -3.53 14.06
C ALA A 77 17.23 -4.79 13.24
N ALA A 78 16.78 -4.64 11.99
CA ALA A 78 16.37 -5.75 11.15
C ALA A 78 17.55 -6.68 10.81
N SER A 79 17.28 -7.98 10.75
CA SER A 79 18.24 -9.01 10.36
C SER A 79 17.74 -9.76 9.12
N ASP A 80 18.62 -10.49 8.44
CA ASP A 80 18.24 -11.33 7.29
C ASP A 80 17.11 -12.33 7.62
N GLU A 81 17.03 -12.79 8.86
CA GLU A 81 15.96 -13.69 9.32
C GLU A 81 14.58 -13.02 9.29
N ALA A 82 14.51 -11.71 9.50
CA ALA A 82 13.26 -10.94 9.39
C ALA A 82 12.75 -10.84 7.95
N LEU A 83 13.61 -11.09 6.95
CA LEU A 83 13.25 -11.05 5.53
C LEU A 83 12.78 -12.40 4.98
N GLY A 84 13.16 -13.52 5.61
CA GLY A 84 12.92 -14.87 5.08
C GLY A 84 11.45 -15.28 4.98
N ASP A 85 10.56 -14.63 5.73
CA ASP A 85 9.11 -14.84 5.64
C ASP A 85 8.44 -13.93 4.58
N ILE A 86 9.18 -12.96 4.02
CA ILE A 86 8.67 -11.90 3.14
C ILE A 86 9.18 -12.05 1.70
N ILE A 87 10.41 -12.53 1.50
CA ILE A 87 11.08 -12.67 0.18
C ILE A 87 11.63 -14.09 0.04
#